data_AF-A0A3N5MAX9-F1
#
_entry.id   AF-A0A3N5MAX9-F1
#
_cell.length_a   1.000
_cell.length_b   1.000
_cell.length_c   1.000
_cell.angle_alpha   90.00
_cell.angle_beta   90.00
_cell.angle_gamma   90.00
#
_symmetry.space_group_name_H-M   'P 1'
#
loop_
_entity.id
_entity.type
_entity.pdbx_description
1 polymer ?
#
loop_
_entity_poly.entity_id
_entity_poly.type
_entity_poly.pdbx_seq_one_letter_code
_entity_poly.pdbx_strand_id
1 'polypeptide(L)'
;EIAARTHTTKANVATALQMISWGLEVNDYGNAQLDAGGEFIKVEGEGMTEELWAEMVAYADEKGWKKGDYKNLNLPFESKLLAQPREIRERMSRRVEDFAYKMMTEVFNAEGTAQLGVEAILAAGSYDLGPKAGRIEDPAEWTDAKIVERAKTLDADKGAKGDFDD
;
A
#
# COMPACT_ATOMS: atom_id res chain seq x y z
N GLU A 1 -8.59 -17.52 -0.25
CA GLU A 1 -10.03 -17.20 -0.04
C GLU A 1 -10.50 -16.00 -0.86
N ILE A 2 -9.76 -14.88 -0.90
CA ILE A 2 -10.12 -13.64 -1.63
C ILE A 2 -10.43 -13.90 -3.11
N ALA A 3 -9.52 -14.51 -3.86
CA ALA A 3 -9.70 -14.82 -5.30
C ALA A 3 -10.94 -15.69 -5.59
N ALA A 4 -11.34 -16.53 -4.64
CA ALA A 4 -12.48 -17.43 -4.78
C ALA A 4 -13.81 -16.77 -4.39
N ARG A 5 -13.78 -15.64 -3.67
CA ARG A 5 -14.97 -15.00 -3.09
C ARG A 5 -15.24 -13.59 -3.62
N THR A 6 -14.32 -12.98 -4.37
CA THR A 6 -14.50 -11.62 -4.88
C THR A 6 -14.35 -11.55 -6.41
N HIS A 7 -15.19 -10.74 -7.06
CA HIS A 7 -15.06 -10.43 -8.50
C HIS A 7 -13.94 -9.43 -8.78
N THR A 8 -13.48 -8.71 -7.76
CA THR A 8 -12.36 -7.76 -7.82
C THR A 8 -11.45 -7.98 -6.63
N THR A 9 -10.15 -7.95 -6.85
CA THR A 9 -9.11 -8.01 -5.80
C THR A 9 -8.63 -6.58 -5.52
N LYS A 10 -9.20 -5.94 -4.50
CA LYS A 10 -8.72 -4.64 -3.99
C LYS A 10 -7.95 -4.90 -2.69
N ALA A 11 -6.67 -4.59 -2.69
CA ALA A 11 -5.82 -4.58 -1.51
C ALA A 11 -5.16 -3.20 -1.37
N ASN A 12 -5.04 -2.70 -0.15
CA ASN A 12 -4.33 -1.44 0.13
C ASN A 12 -2.82 -1.71 0.16
N VAL A 13 -2.20 -1.84 -1.03
CA VAL A 13 -0.85 -2.40 -1.12
C VAL A 13 0.24 -1.43 -0.62
N ALA A 14 0.17 -0.13 -0.92
CA ALA A 14 1.29 0.78 -0.67
C ALA A 14 1.63 0.96 0.82
N THR A 15 0.63 1.25 1.67
CA THR A 15 0.85 1.36 3.12
C THR A 15 1.19 0.01 3.74
N ALA A 16 0.68 -1.10 3.19
CA ALA A 16 1.02 -2.44 3.68
C ALA A 16 2.52 -2.72 3.58
N LEU A 17 3.18 -2.38 2.45
CA LEU A 17 4.62 -2.67 2.29
C LEU A 17 5.47 -1.93 3.32
N GLN A 18 5.13 -0.69 3.65
CA GLN A 18 5.75 0.06 4.75
C GLN A 18 5.59 -0.69 6.07
N MET A 19 4.35 -1.01 6.47
CA MET A 19 4.07 -1.70 7.73
C MET A 19 4.74 -3.08 7.80
N ILE A 20 4.82 -3.81 6.68
CA ILE A 20 5.53 -5.08 6.57
C ILE A 20 7.03 -4.89 6.78
N SER A 21 7.64 -3.91 6.11
CA SER A 21 9.06 -3.62 6.29
C SER A 21 9.40 -3.23 7.73
N TRP A 22 8.43 -2.70 8.47
CA TRP A 22 8.54 -2.35 9.88
C TRP A 22 8.33 -3.54 10.82
N GLY A 23 7.95 -4.71 10.28
CA GLY A 23 7.77 -5.94 11.04
C GLY A 23 6.37 -6.06 11.65
N LEU A 24 5.41 -5.28 11.18
CA LEU A 24 4.04 -5.35 11.67
C LEU A 24 3.30 -6.54 11.05
N GLU A 25 2.34 -7.07 11.79
CA GLU A 25 1.43 -8.10 11.29
C GLU A 25 0.44 -7.47 10.32
N VAL A 26 0.36 -8.01 9.10
CA VAL A 26 -0.54 -7.56 8.04
C VAL A 26 -1.31 -8.77 7.52
N ASN A 27 -2.63 -8.63 7.40
CA ASN A 27 -3.47 -9.71 6.86
C ASN A 27 -3.47 -9.74 5.32
N ASP A 28 -4.10 -10.77 4.76
CA ASP A 28 -4.21 -10.99 3.31
C ASP A 28 -4.98 -9.89 2.56
N TYR A 29 -5.66 -8.98 3.27
CA TYR A 29 -6.30 -7.79 2.70
C TYR A 29 -5.36 -6.57 2.65
N GLY A 30 -4.14 -6.69 3.18
CA GLY A 30 -3.16 -5.60 3.26
C GLY A 30 -3.38 -4.66 4.45
N ASN A 31 -4.17 -5.06 5.46
CA ASN A 31 -4.40 -4.24 6.64
C ASN A 31 -3.47 -4.67 7.78
N ALA A 32 -2.77 -3.70 8.38
CA ALA A 32 -2.00 -3.93 9.60
C ALA A 32 -2.95 -4.26 10.76
N GLN A 33 -2.62 -5.32 11.49
CA GLN A 33 -3.41 -5.83 12.60
C GLN A 33 -3.14 -5.04 13.87
N LEU A 34 -4.19 -4.90 14.68
CA LEU A 34 -4.13 -4.24 15.97
C LEU A 34 -4.40 -5.26 17.08
N ASP A 35 -3.75 -5.06 18.23
CA ASP A 35 -4.03 -5.83 19.44
C ASP A 35 -5.34 -5.36 20.11
N ALA A 36 -5.68 -5.96 21.25
CA ALA A 36 -6.88 -5.61 22.02
C ALA A 36 -6.87 -4.16 22.56
N GLY A 37 -5.70 -3.53 22.63
CA GLY A 37 -5.52 -2.13 23.01
C GLY A 37 -5.63 -1.15 21.83
N GLY A 38 -5.70 -1.65 20.60
CA GLY A 38 -5.68 -0.83 19.39
C GLY A 38 -4.28 -0.45 18.91
N GLU A 39 -3.25 -1.12 19.42
CA GLU A 39 -1.85 -0.90 19.05
C GLU A 39 -1.43 -1.84 17.93
N PHE A 40 -0.52 -1.40 17.05
CA PHE A 40 -0.04 -2.26 15.97
C PHE A 40 0.71 -3.46 16.53
N ILE A 41 0.39 -4.66 16.02
CA ILE A 41 1.07 -5.89 16.41
C ILE A 41 2.44 -5.94 15.73
N LYS A 42 3.51 -5.71 16.50
CA LYS A 42 4.90 -5.93 16.06
C LYS A 42 5.24 -7.41 16.20
N VAL A 43 5.66 -8.04 15.09
CA VAL A 43 6.18 -9.40 15.12
C VAL A 43 7.64 -9.36 15.56
N GLU A 44 7.94 -10.09 16.64
CA GLU A 44 9.29 -10.14 17.22
C GLU A 44 10.29 -10.70 16.20
N GLY A 45 11.42 -10.02 16.06
CA GLY A 45 12.51 -10.47 15.20
C GLY A 45 12.26 -10.27 13.70
N GLU A 46 11.23 -9.50 13.33
CA GLU A 46 10.81 -9.27 11.93
C GLU A 46 10.89 -7.78 11.55
N GLY A 47 11.11 -7.47 10.27
CA GLY A 47 11.22 -6.07 9.82
C GLY A 47 12.39 -5.31 10.44
N MET A 48 12.19 -4.06 10.88
CA MET A 48 13.21 -3.30 11.62
C MET A 48 13.39 -3.83 13.05
N THR A 49 14.38 -3.33 13.78
CA THR A 49 14.54 -3.72 15.20
C THR A 49 13.44 -3.16 16.08
N GLU A 50 13.19 -3.85 17.18
CA GLU A 50 12.19 -3.50 18.19
C GLU A 50 12.53 -2.17 18.86
N GLU A 51 13.82 -1.85 19.03
CA GLU A 51 14.27 -0.58 19.60
C GLU A 51 13.92 0.60 18.67
N LEU A 52 14.14 0.45 17.36
CA LEU A 52 13.78 1.50 16.41
C LEU A 52 12.26 1.64 16.30
N TRP A 53 11.52 0.53 16.37
CA TRP A 53 10.06 0.56 16.41
C TRP A 53 9.54 1.31 17.64
N ALA A 54 10.08 1.02 18.84
CA ALA A 54 9.71 1.72 20.06
C ALA A 54 10.02 3.22 19.98
N GLU A 55 11.14 3.61 19.36
CA GLU A 55 11.47 5.02 19.11
C GLU A 55 10.45 5.69 18.19
N MET A 56 10.02 5.00 17.12
CA MET A 56 9.01 5.50 16.18
C MET A 56 7.64 5.68 16.84
N VAL A 57 7.22 4.73 17.68
CA VAL A 57 5.96 4.81 18.44
C VAL A 57 6.01 6.00 19.40
N ALA A 58 7.09 6.14 20.18
CA ALA A 58 7.24 7.27 21.10
C ALA A 58 7.22 8.63 20.38
N TYR A 59 7.85 8.72 19.20
CA TYR A 59 7.81 9.93 18.39
C TYR A 59 6.39 10.24 17.89
N ALA A 60 5.65 9.23 17.43
CA ALA A 60 4.26 9.40 17.02
C ALA A 60 3.38 9.86 18.20
N ASP A 61 3.57 9.27 19.38
CA ASP A 61 2.83 9.61 20.60
C ASP A 61 3.10 11.05 21.04
N GLU A 62 4.37 11.51 20.99
CA GLU A 62 4.75 12.90 21.27
C GLU A 62 4.04 13.89 20.33
N LYS A 63 3.84 13.50 19.07
CA LYS A 63 3.12 14.30 18.06
C LYS A 63 1.60 14.17 18.14
N GLY A 64 1.08 13.28 18.98
CA GLY A 64 -0.36 12.96 19.04
C GLY A 64 -0.88 12.31 17.75
N TRP A 65 -0.01 11.64 17.00
CA TRP A 65 -0.33 11.01 15.72
C TRP A 65 -1.12 9.71 15.92
N LYS A 66 -2.21 9.58 15.17
CA LYS A 66 -3.02 8.36 15.14
C LYS A 66 -2.41 7.36 14.16
N LYS A 67 -2.93 6.13 14.16
CA LYS A 67 -2.45 5.04 13.28
C LYS A 67 -2.42 5.41 11.79
N GLY A 68 -3.38 6.21 11.31
CA GLY A 68 -3.39 6.71 9.93
C GLY A 68 -2.27 7.70 9.60
N ASP A 69 -1.73 8.38 10.62
CA ASP A 69 -0.67 9.38 10.50
C ASP A 69 0.72 8.75 10.49
N TYR A 70 0.86 7.44 10.71
CA TYR A 70 2.16 6.77 10.77
C TYR A 70 2.92 6.83 9.43
N LYS A 71 2.24 7.14 8.31
CA LYS A 71 2.92 7.52 7.04
C LYS A 71 3.89 8.69 7.20
N ASN A 72 3.63 9.58 8.16
CA ASN A 72 4.46 10.75 8.44
C ASN A 72 5.78 10.37 9.16
N LEU A 73 5.91 9.15 9.69
CA LEU A 73 7.15 8.67 10.30
C LEU A 73 8.24 8.36 9.25
N ASN A 74 7.88 8.13 7.98
CA ASN A 74 8.88 7.86 6.95
C ASN A 74 9.91 8.98 6.84
N LEU A 75 9.47 10.24 6.81
CA LEU A 75 10.36 11.39 6.65
C LEU A 75 11.41 11.52 7.79
N PRO A 76 11.03 11.52 9.09
CA PRO A 76 12.01 11.62 10.17
C PRO A 76 12.83 10.34 10.41
N PHE A 77 12.35 9.16 10.00
CA PHE A 77 13.01 7.88 10.30
C PHE A 77 13.69 7.19 9.12
N GLU A 78 13.54 7.68 7.88
CA GLU A 78 14.16 7.07 6.67
C GLU A 78 15.66 6.81 6.87
N SER A 79 16.41 7.82 7.30
CA SER A 79 17.85 7.69 7.52
C SER A 79 18.20 6.61 8.55
N LYS A 80 17.40 6.44 9.61
CA LYS A 80 17.59 5.42 10.64
C LYS A 80 17.24 4.03 10.15
N LEU A 81 16.18 3.92 9.34
CA LEU A 81 15.78 2.67 8.68
C LEU A 81 16.87 2.20 7.71
N LEU A 82 17.42 3.12 6.91
CA LEU A 82 18.51 2.84 5.98
C LEU A 82 19.87 2.62 6.66
N ALA A 83 20.06 3.14 7.87
CA ALA A 83 21.26 2.93 8.68
C ALA A 83 21.23 1.62 9.50
N GLN A 84 20.14 0.86 9.47
CA GLN A 84 20.07 -0.44 10.12
C GLN A 84 21.19 -1.37 9.62
N PRO A 85 21.66 -2.31 10.47
CA PRO A 85 22.59 -3.35 10.05
C PRO A 85 22.10 -4.10 8.81
N ARG A 86 23.04 -4.60 8.01
CA ARG A 86 22.73 -5.20 6.70
C ARG A 86 21.71 -6.32 6.83
N GLU A 87 21.90 -7.19 7.80
CA GLU A 87 21.04 -8.32 8.11
C GLU A 87 19.59 -7.89 8.42
N ILE A 88 19.43 -6.74 9.08
CA ILE A 88 18.11 -6.17 9.37
C ILE A 88 17.48 -5.61 8.10
N ARG A 89 18.23 -4.87 7.28
CA ARG A 89 17.71 -4.34 6.00
C ARG A 89 17.33 -5.45 5.02
N GLU A 90 18.11 -6.52 4.96
CA GLU A 90 17.79 -7.71 4.18
C GLU A 90 16.52 -8.39 4.70
N ARG A 91 16.37 -8.54 6.02
CA ARG A 91 15.13 -9.03 6.64
C ARG A 91 13.90 -8.17 6.31
N MET A 92 14.02 -6.84 6.41
CA MET A 92 12.96 -5.89 6.04
C MET A 92 12.53 -6.09 4.59
N SER A 93 13.51 -6.17 3.69
CA SER A 93 13.27 -6.33 2.25
C SER A 93 12.66 -7.70 1.93
N ARG A 94 13.16 -8.76 2.59
CA ARG A 94 12.70 -10.13 2.40
C ARG A 94 11.23 -10.29 2.78
N ARG A 95 10.81 -9.69 3.89
CA ARG A 95 9.40 -9.77 4.32
C ARG A 95 8.45 -9.10 3.33
N VAL A 96 8.87 -7.99 2.72
CA VAL A 96 8.14 -7.31 1.63
C VAL A 96 8.12 -8.18 0.37
N GLU A 97 9.25 -8.79 0.01
CA GLU A 97 9.36 -9.72 -1.11
C GLU A 97 8.43 -10.93 -0.94
N ASP A 98 8.46 -11.58 0.22
CA ASP A 98 7.65 -12.76 0.52
C ASP A 98 6.15 -12.43 0.49
N PHE A 99 5.76 -11.27 1.04
CA PHE A 99 4.37 -10.80 0.93
C PHE A 99 3.96 -10.54 -0.51
N ALA A 100 4.78 -9.84 -1.30
CA ALA A 100 4.49 -9.55 -2.69
C ALA A 100 4.39 -10.84 -3.53
N TYR A 101 5.29 -11.80 -3.29
CA TYR A 101 5.27 -13.11 -3.90
C TYR A 101 3.96 -13.84 -3.60
N LYS A 102 3.59 -13.95 -2.32
CA LYS A 102 2.32 -14.56 -1.88
C LYS A 102 1.11 -13.87 -2.52
N MET A 103 1.09 -12.54 -2.56
CA MET A 103 0.01 -11.80 -3.22
C MET A 103 -0.11 -12.16 -4.70
N MET A 104 1.00 -12.25 -5.42
CA MET A 104 0.99 -12.63 -6.84
C MET A 104 0.53 -14.08 -7.03
N THR A 105 1.13 -15.04 -6.32
CA THR A 105 0.91 -16.47 -6.56
C THR A 105 -0.42 -16.95 -5.99
N GLU A 106 -0.75 -16.56 -4.75
CA GLU A 106 -1.89 -17.12 -4.01
C GLU A 106 -3.15 -16.23 -4.06
N VAL A 107 -2.99 -14.90 -4.15
CA VAL A 107 -4.13 -13.97 -4.13
C VAL A 107 -4.55 -13.55 -5.54
N PHE A 108 -3.59 -13.29 -6.44
CA PHE A 108 -3.87 -12.89 -7.82
C PHE A 108 -3.81 -14.04 -8.81
N ASN A 109 -3.51 -15.26 -8.35
CA ASN A 109 -3.46 -16.47 -9.16
C ASN A 109 -2.51 -16.33 -10.37
N ALA A 110 -1.38 -15.65 -10.17
CA ALA A 110 -0.36 -15.39 -11.19
C ALA A 110 0.75 -16.46 -11.22
N GLU A 111 0.60 -17.56 -10.48
CA GLU A 111 1.59 -18.65 -10.49
C GLU A 111 1.83 -19.17 -11.91
N GLY A 112 3.10 -19.42 -12.26
CA GLY A 112 3.51 -19.90 -13.59
C GLY A 112 3.47 -18.85 -14.71
N THR A 113 3.05 -17.61 -14.45
CA THR A 113 2.92 -16.57 -15.49
C THR A 113 4.16 -15.69 -15.67
N ALA A 114 5.19 -15.85 -14.84
CA ALA A 114 6.38 -14.99 -14.83
C ALA A 114 7.06 -14.90 -16.22
N GLN A 115 7.15 -16.03 -16.92
CA GLN A 115 7.76 -16.09 -18.25
C GLN A 115 7.00 -15.21 -19.28
N LEU A 116 5.67 -15.18 -19.21
CA LEU A 116 4.83 -14.35 -20.08
C LEU A 116 5.09 -12.85 -19.84
N GLY A 117 5.32 -12.46 -18.58
CA GLY A 117 5.67 -11.07 -18.24
C GLY A 117 7.04 -10.67 -18.81
N VAL A 118 8.03 -11.54 -18.69
CA VAL A 118 9.38 -11.32 -19.26
C VAL A 118 9.31 -11.22 -20.79
N GLU A 119 8.60 -12.15 -21.44
CA GLU A 119 8.40 -12.13 -22.89
C GLU A 119 7.72 -10.85 -23.37
N ALA A 120 6.71 -10.36 -22.66
CA ALA A 120 6.03 -9.11 -22.99
C ALA A 120 6.95 -7.88 -22.91
N ILE A 121 7.75 -7.78 -21.84
CA ILE A 121 8.72 -6.69 -21.66
C ILE A 121 9.79 -6.71 -22.76
N LEU A 122 10.33 -7.90 -23.07
CA LEU A 122 11.32 -8.07 -24.12
C LEU A 122 10.76 -7.74 -25.51
N ALA A 123 9.53 -8.17 -25.81
CA ALA A 123 8.85 -7.87 -27.06
C ALA A 123 8.57 -6.35 -27.23
N ALA A 124 8.23 -5.66 -26.14
CA ALA A 124 8.06 -4.20 -26.13
C ALA A 124 9.40 -3.45 -26.15
N GLY A 125 10.50 -4.10 -25.75
CA GLY A 125 11.79 -3.44 -25.53
C GLY A 125 11.76 -2.41 -24.39
N SER A 126 10.76 -2.48 -23.50
CA SER A 126 10.49 -1.52 -22.44
C SER A 126 9.64 -2.14 -21.34
N TYR A 127 9.76 -1.63 -20.12
CA TYR A 127 8.82 -1.95 -19.03
C TYR A 127 7.44 -1.27 -19.25
N ASP A 128 7.41 -0.23 -20.09
CA ASP A 128 6.17 0.45 -20.49
C ASP A 128 5.51 -0.33 -21.63
N LEU A 129 4.45 -1.08 -21.29
CA LEU A 129 3.66 -1.86 -22.23
C LEU A 129 2.54 -1.05 -22.90
N GLY A 130 2.41 0.24 -22.56
CA GLY A 130 1.32 1.09 -23.01
C GLY A 130 -0.04 0.72 -22.40
N PRO A 131 -1.11 1.45 -22.78
CA PRO A 131 -2.44 1.24 -22.23
C PRO A 131 -3.05 -0.07 -22.74
N LYS A 132 -3.62 -0.87 -21.83
CA LYS A 132 -4.36 -2.10 -22.16
C LYS A 132 -5.74 -1.83 -22.78
N ALA A 133 -6.27 -0.62 -22.60
CA ALA A 133 -7.57 -0.21 -23.08
C ALA A 133 -7.49 1.17 -23.74
N GLY A 134 -8.31 1.38 -24.77
CA GLY A 134 -8.46 2.69 -25.39
C GLY A 134 -9.35 3.62 -24.58
N ARG A 135 -9.39 4.89 -25.00
CA ARG A 135 -10.33 5.88 -24.48
C ARG A 135 -11.77 5.41 -24.78
N ILE A 136 -12.56 5.27 -23.72
CA ILE A 136 -13.96 4.79 -23.80
C ILE A 136 -14.95 5.97 -23.81
N GLU A 137 -14.57 7.07 -23.14
CA GLU A 137 -15.38 8.29 -23.01
C GLU A 137 -15.09 9.26 -24.17
N ASP A 138 -16.12 9.97 -24.65
CA ASP A 138 -15.94 11.03 -25.64
C ASP A 138 -15.39 12.30 -24.95
N PRO A 139 -14.20 12.82 -25.34
CA PRO A 139 -13.67 14.07 -24.78
C PRO A 139 -14.63 15.25 -24.88
N ALA A 140 -15.55 15.27 -25.86
CA ALA A 140 -16.54 16.31 -26.01
C ALA A 140 -17.57 16.34 -24.85
N GLU A 141 -17.65 15.26 -24.06
CA GLU A 141 -18.45 15.19 -22.83
C GLU A 141 -17.71 15.72 -21.59
N TRP A 142 -16.40 15.93 -21.67
CA TRP A 142 -15.54 16.36 -20.57
C TRP A 142 -15.06 17.81 -20.74
N THR A 143 -15.97 18.71 -21.13
CA THR A 143 -15.73 20.16 -21.12
C THR A 143 -16.05 20.75 -19.75
N ASP A 144 -15.41 21.86 -19.38
CA ASP A 144 -15.67 22.54 -18.10
C ASP A 144 -17.16 22.76 -17.82
N ALA A 145 -17.91 23.20 -18.84
CA ALA A 145 -19.34 23.43 -18.74
C ALA A 145 -20.12 22.15 -18.42
N LYS A 146 -19.82 21.05 -19.11
CA LYS A 146 -20.48 19.75 -18.90
C LYS A 146 -20.06 19.10 -17.57
N ILE A 147 -18.82 19.28 -17.14
CA ILE A 147 -18.35 18.83 -15.82
C ILE A 147 -19.12 19.56 -14.71
N VAL A 148 -19.26 20.88 -14.80
CA VAL A 148 -20.04 21.68 -13.83
C VAL A 148 -21.52 21.27 -13.83
N GLU A 149 -22.10 21.02 -15.00
CA GLU A 149 -23.48 20.54 -15.10
C GLU A 149 -23.65 19.16 -14.45
N ARG A 150 -22.78 18.20 -14.78
CA ARG A 150 -22.80 16.84 -14.23
C ARG A 150 -22.57 16.86 -12.71
N ALA A 151 -21.70 17.72 -12.20
CA ALA A 151 -21.43 17.86 -10.77
C ALA A 151 -22.69 18.21 -9.96
N LYS A 152 -23.63 18.98 -10.53
CA LYS A 152 -24.92 19.32 -9.86
C LYS A 152 -25.82 18.10 -9.65
N THR A 153 -25.61 17.04 -10.41
CA THR A 153 -26.39 15.79 -10.31
C THR A 153 -25.81 14.81 -9.29
N LEU A 154 -24.59 15.07 -8.79
CA LEU A 154 -23.96 14.26 -7.75
C LEU A 154 -24.54 14.66 -6.40
N ASP A 155 -24.86 13.66 -5.57
CA ASP A 155 -25.38 13.88 -4.23
C ASP A 155 -24.33 14.60 -3.37
N ALA A 156 -24.63 15.85 -3.00
CA ALA A 156 -23.67 16.81 -2.45
C ALA A 156 -23.72 16.91 -0.92
N ASP A 157 -24.65 16.22 -0.25
CA ASP A 157 -24.72 16.29 1.22
C ASP A 157 -23.77 15.28 1.87
N LYS A 158 -22.53 15.72 2.08
CA LYS A 158 -21.56 15.04 2.94
C LYS A 158 -21.33 15.77 4.28
N GLY A 159 -22.13 16.79 4.57
CA GLY A 159 -21.99 17.65 5.75
C GLY A 159 -20.69 18.49 5.79
N ALA A 160 -20.61 19.41 6.75
CA ALA A 160 -19.46 20.30 6.93
C ALA A 160 -18.22 19.61 7.57
N LYS A 161 -18.31 18.31 7.87
CA LYS A 161 -17.23 17.54 8.50
C LYS A 161 -16.61 16.59 7.49
N GLY A 162 -15.48 17.00 6.92
CA GLY A 162 -14.55 16.15 6.19
C GLY A 162 -13.14 16.69 6.43
N ASP A 163 -12.21 15.81 6.73
CA ASP A 163 -10.79 16.11 6.59
C ASP A 163 -10.44 15.90 5.12
N PHE A 164 -9.94 16.94 4.45
CA PHE A 164 -9.65 16.96 3.01
C PHE A 164 -8.15 17.17 2.75
N ASP A 165 -7.31 17.10 3.78
CA ASP A 165 -5.84 17.27 3.67
C ASP A 165 -5.10 15.97 3.29
N ASP A 166 -5.82 14.94 2.88
CA ASP A 166 -5.27 13.63 2.45
C ASP A 166 -4.84 13.60 0.97
#